data_AF-A0A969FL71-F1
#
_entry.id   AF-A0A969FL71-F1
#
_cell.length_a   1.000
_cell.length_b   1.000
_cell.length_c   1.000
_cell.angle_alpha   90.00
_cell.angle_beta   90.00
_cell.angle_gamma   90.00
#
_symmetry.space_group_name_H-M   'P 1'
#
loop_
_entity.id
_entity.type
_entity.pdbx_description
1 polymer ?
#
loop_
_entity_poly.entity_id
_entity_poly.type
_entity_poly.pdbx_seq_one_letter_code
_entity_poly.pdbx_strand_id
1 'polypeptide(L)'
;MMKVTMFSKCGVYGLIGSLVILASCKGSLNSENSGVEATTSTQVETQECPATPGGSLTDPTSIDIMGKTVQKSGSLRSKDNIGFTFSGKQGQKLNYSYNDEVCVWIFAPDNSILSGTELPTDGIYTIHLTSLKGTTSFDIEVGLSESTIAEQATPAPAQVVVIQQPPTQVNSQPVQQVQPATQPYSPPQPAPSTVDFTQNEAVELVSSWLSQKGRVFSHPFDLSPAQQYISTSGPLYHDISKPDGSVDWLRKNNAYYQYRESRITQVSSYYTSGSMPELAVSIYEDKTLNTPKGVDSTVSGSSTQTFVYSFVKENGTWKIFDYREGN
;
A
#
# COMPACT_ATOMS: atom_id res chain seq x y z
N MET A 1 -14.40 5.75 4.22
CA MET A 1 -15.66 6.32 3.67
C MET A 1 -16.47 6.78 4.87
N MET A 2 -16.85 8.05 4.88
CA MET A 2 -17.68 8.56 5.96
C MET A 2 -18.95 7.74 5.99
N LYS A 3 -19.33 7.24 7.17
CA LYS A 3 -20.74 7.16 7.52
C LYS A 3 -21.33 8.47 7.00
N VAL A 4 -22.24 8.40 6.04
CA VAL A 4 -23.28 9.41 5.98
C VAL A 4 -23.96 9.24 7.33
N THR A 5 -23.45 9.97 8.32
CA THR A 5 -24.05 10.06 9.63
C THR A 5 -25.39 10.67 9.33
N MET A 6 -26.39 9.82 9.16
CA MET A 6 -27.77 10.23 9.11
C MET A 6 -27.96 11.03 10.38
N PHE A 7 -28.03 12.35 10.25
CA PHE A 7 -28.66 13.18 11.24
C PHE A 7 -30.15 12.83 11.20
N SER A 8 -30.45 11.69 11.83
CA SER A 8 -31.75 11.39 12.37
C SER A 8 -31.94 12.36 13.53
N LYS A 9 -32.57 13.50 13.24
CA LYS A 9 -33.40 14.36 14.11
C LYS A 9 -33.37 15.78 13.58
N CYS A 10 -34.43 16.18 12.88
CA CYS A 10 -35.04 17.46 13.19
C CYS A 10 -36.53 17.21 13.35
N GLY A 11 -36.94 17.18 14.62
CA GLY A 11 -38.32 17.00 15.02
C GLY A 11 -39.19 18.12 14.48
N VAL A 12 -40.43 17.72 14.19
CA VAL A 12 -41.59 18.58 14.06
C VAL A 12 -41.61 19.59 15.20
N TYR A 13 -41.42 20.87 14.89
CA TYR A 13 -42.07 21.95 15.61
C TYR A 13 -42.65 22.90 14.56
N GLY A 14 -43.97 22.93 14.50
CA GLY A 14 -44.72 23.85 13.67
C GLY A 14 -44.76 25.26 14.25
N LEU A 15 -45.22 26.18 13.39
CA LEU A 15 -45.83 27.50 13.68
C LEU A 15 -44.79 28.54 14.18
N ILE A 16 -44.66 29.77 13.65
CA ILE A 16 -45.61 30.76 13.12
C ILE A 16 -44.84 31.81 12.26
N GLY A 17 -45.39 32.22 11.12
CA GLY A 17 -45.56 33.64 10.75
C GLY A 17 -44.47 34.43 10.00
N SER A 18 -44.95 35.16 8.97
CA SER A 18 -44.40 36.39 8.34
C SER A 18 -43.33 36.20 7.25
N LEU A 19 -43.61 36.24 5.94
CA LEU A 19 -44.21 37.27 5.05
C LEU A 19 -43.22 38.40 4.62
N VAL A 20 -42.96 38.47 3.30
CA VAL A 20 -42.35 39.53 2.43
C VAL A 20 -40.84 39.82 2.73
N ILE A 21 -39.91 40.07 1.78
CA ILE A 21 -39.96 40.92 0.58
C ILE A 21 -38.95 40.45 -0.50
N LEU A 22 -39.38 40.61 -1.75
CA LEU A 22 -38.66 40.50 -3.02
C LEU A 22 -37.50 41.51 -3.15
N ALA A 23 -36.35 41.09 -3.68
CA ALA A 23 -35.47 41.98 -4.44
C ALA A 23 -34.73 41.19 -5.53
N SER A 24 -35.11 41.46 -6.77
CA SER A 24 -34.42 41.05 -7.99
C SER A 24 -33.25 42.00 -8.29
N CYS A 25 -32.15 41.46 -8.83
CA CYS A 25 -31.28 42.22 -9.73
C CYS A 25 -31.09 41.42 -11.03
N LYS A 26 -31.60 42.01 -12.12
CA LYS A 26 -31.28 41.67 -13.51
C LYS A 26 -29.82 42.04 -13.79
N GLY A 27 -29.18 41.21 -14.62
CA GLY A 27 -27.76 41.29 -14.90
C GLY A 27 -27.31 42.33 -15.93
N SER A 28 -26.08 42.17 -16.38
CA SER A 28 -25.57 42.69 -17.64
C SER A 28 -24.56 41.68 -18.19
N LEU A 29 -24.81 41.24 -19.41
CA LEU A 29 -23.88 40.52 -20.26
C LEU A 29 -22.85 41.54 -20.78
N ASN A 30 -21.56 41.20 -20.67
CA ASN A 30 -20.50 41.62 -21.58
C ASN A 30 -19.23 40.86 -21.22
N SER A 31 -18.74 40.03 -22.14
CA SER A 31 -17.30 40.00 -22.42
C SER A 31 -17.06 39.41 -23.80
N GLU A 32 -16.37 40.21 -24.59
CA GLU A 32 -15.92 39.99 -25.94
C GLU A 32 -15.10 38.71 -26.12
N ASN A 33 -15.27 38.15 -27.31
CA ASN A 33 -14.38 37.20 -27.95
C ASN A 33 -13.02 37.88 -28.21
N SER A 34 -11.94 37.33 -27.69
CA SER A 34 -10.59 37.53 -28.21
C SER A 34 -9.86 36.21 -28.18
N GLY A 35 -9.67 35.66 -29.38
CA GLY A 35 -8.71 34.59 -29.61
C GLY A 35 -7.30 35.15 -29.43
N VAL A 36 -6.50 34.43 -28.68
CA VAL A 36 -5.05 34.58 -28.70
C VAL A 36 -4.43 33.19 -28.71
N GLU A 37 -3.99 32.84 -29.91
CA GLU A 37 -2.84 32.01 -30.26
C GLU A 37 -2.37 30.95 -29.26
N ALA A 38 -2.56 29.71 -29.69
CA ALA A 38 -1.86 28.54 -29.17
C ALA A 38 -0.34 28.74 -29.27
N THR A 39 0.29 29.13 -28.17
CA THR A 39 1.74 29.08 -28.03
C THR A 39 2.12 27.70 -27.55
N THR A 40 2.50 26.84 -28.50
CA THR A 40 3.16 25.57 -28.26
C THR A 40 4.51 25.85 -27.59
N SER A 41 4.57 25.70 -26.27
CA SER A 41 5.84 25.70 -25.53
C SER A 41 6.25 24.26 -25.26
N THR A 42 7.03 23.70 -26.18
CA THR A 42 7.86 22.52 -25.94
C THR A 42 8.87 22.85 -24.84
N GLN A 43 8.54 22.50 -23.60
CA GLN A 43 9.49 22.51 -22.49
C GLN A 43 10.33 21.24 -22.59
N VAL A 44 11.62 21.44 -22.82
CA VAL A 44 12.66 20.42 -22.78
C VAL A 44 12.87 20.04 -21.31
N GLU A 45 12.17 19.01 -20.84
CA GLU A 45 12.46 18.35 -19.57
C GLU A 45 13.84 17.67 -19.67
N THR A 46 14.87 18.27 -19.08
CA THR A 46 15.13 17.93 -17.68
C THR A 46 14.96 16.46 -17.27
N GLN A 47 15.45 15.46 -18.01
CA GLN A 47 15.12 14.06 -17.72
C GLN A 47 15.82 13.53 -16.47
N GLU A 48 15.19 13.81 -15.35
CA GLU A 48 15.45 13.21 -14.06
C GLU A 48 14.33 12.23 -13.72
N CYS A 49 14.64 11.25 -12.88
CA CYS A 49 13.63 10.35 -12.38
C CYS A 49 12.60 11.09 -11.53
N PRO A 50 11.30 10.76 -11.66
CA PRO A 50 10.28 11.37 -10.82
C PRO A 50 10.53 11.02 -9.34
N ALA A 51 10.00 11.85 -8.43
CA ALA A 51 10.16 11.61 -6.99
C ALA A 51 9.54 10.27 -6.53
N THR A 52 8.55 9.76 -7.27
CA THR A 52 7.87 8.49 -7.01
C THR A 52 7.57 7.76 -8.33
N PRO A 53 7.48 6.42 -8.32
CA PRO A 53 7.06 5.68 -9.51
C PRO A 53 5.63 6.01 -9.92
N GLY A 54 5.37 6.10 -11.22
CA GLY A 54 4.05 6.41 -11.78
C GLY A 54 3.12 5.20 -11.97
N GLY A 55 3.60 3.99 -11.70
CA GLY A 55 2.85 2.74 -11.81
C GLY A 55 3.06 1.83 -10.61
N SER A 56 2.40 0.66 -10.61
CA SER A 56 2.46 -0.31 -9.51
C SER A 56 3.15 -1.60 -9.95
N LEU A 57 3.79 -2.26 -8.98
CA LEU A 57 4.35 -3.60 -9.16
C LEU A 57 3.23 -4.64 -9.02
N THR A 58 3.10 -5.52 -10.01
CA THR A 58 2.10 -6.60 -10.00
C THR A 58 2.63 -7.90 -9.39
N ASP A 59 3.92 -8.21 -9.59
CA ASP A 59 4.56 -9.43 -9.05
C ASP A 59 6.09 -9.25 -8.95
N PRO A 60 6.60 -8.63 -7.87
CA PRO A 60 8.03 -8.40 -7.73
C PRO A 60 8.77 -9.70 -7.39
N THR A 61 9.84 -9.97 -8.13
CA THR A 61 10.62 -11.21 -8.01
C THR A 61 11.47 -11.23 -6.73
N SER A 62 11.33 -12.25 -5.89
CA SER A 62 12.17 -12.40 -4.70
C SER A 62 13.61 -12.76 -5.07
N ILE A 63 14.57 -12.08 -4.44
CA ILE A 63 16.01 -12.30 -4.56
C ILE A 63 16.63 -12.47 -3.17
N ASP A 64 17.52 -13.45 -3.05
CA ASP A 64 18.34 -13.63 -1.85
C ASP A 64 19.68 -12.93 -2.04
N ILE A 65 19.96 -11.94 -1.19
CA ILE A 65 21.17 -11.11 -1.25
C ILE A 65 21.93 -11.09 0.09
N MET A 66 21.59 -12.00 1.02
CA MET A 66 22.31 -12.10 2.29
C MET A 66 23.74 -12.60 2.05
N GLY A 67 24.73 -11.77 2.39
CA GLY A 67 26.15 -12.11 2.29
C GLY A 67 26.67 -12.25 0.84
N LYS A 68 25.92 -11.78 -0.17
CA LYS A 68 26.31 -11.84 -1.57
C LYS A 68 25.73 -10.69 -2.39
N THR A 69 26.38 -10.38 -3.52
CA THR A 69 25.85 -9.48 -4.55
C THR A 69 25.13 -10.31 -5.61
N VAL A 70 23.95 -9.86 -6.02
CA VAL A 70 23.16 -10.45 -7.10
C VAL A 70 23.00 -9.44 -8.21
N GLN A 71 23.25 -9.88 -9.45
CA GLN A 71 23.00 -9.11 -10.67
C GLN A 71 21.69 -9.54 -11.33
N LYS A 72 20.91 -8.57 -11.81
CA LYS A 72 19.69 -8.79 -12.60
C LYS A 72 19.70 -7.87 -13.81
N SER A 73 19.45 -8.45 -14.98
CA SER A 73 19.37 -7.72 -16.24
C SER A 73 18.10 -8.08 -17.00
N GLY A 74 17.63 -7.17 -17.86
CA GLY A 74 16.49 -7.42 -18.72
C GLY A 74 16.13 -6.23 -19.60
N SER A 75 14.89 -6.20 -20.09
CA SER A 75 14.36 -5.10 -20.91
C SER A 75 13.09 -4.52 -20.29
N LEU A 76 12.95 -3.20 -20.35
CA LEU A 76 11.82 -2.41 -19.86
C LEU A 76 11.22 -1.65 -21.01
N ARG A 77 9.93 -1.83 -21.27
CA ARG A 77 9.17 -0.98 -22.20
C ARG A 77 8.70 0.29 -21.48
N SER A 78 8.19 1.23 -22.27
CA SER A 78 7.54 2.42 -21.72
C SER A 78 6.34 1.99 -20.85
N LYS A 79 6.31 2.47 -19.60
CA LYS A 79 5.31 2.17 -18.55
C LYS A 79 5.43 0.79 -17.88
N ASP A 80 6.42 -0.01 -18.21
CA ASP A 80 6.68 -1.25 -17.46
C ASP A 80 7.14 -0.90 -16.04
N ASN A 81 6.65 -1.69 -15.09
CA ASN A 81 7.03 -1.62 -13.67
C ASN A 81 7.51 -3.02 -13.30
N ILE A 82 8.80 -3.15 -13.05
CA ILE A 82 9.39 -4.41 -12.57
C ILE A 82 9.91 -4.19 -11.16
N GLY A 83 9.94 -5.25 -10.37
CA GLY A 83 10.48 -5.11 -9.03
C GLY A 83 11.12 -6.37 -8.51
N PHE A 84 11.96 -6.17 -7.51
CA PHE A 84 12.63 -7.24 -6.78
C PHE A 84 12.39 -7.07 -5.29
N THR A 85 12.24 -8.16 -4.55
CA THR A 85 12.11 -8.11 -3.09
C THR A 85 13.28 -8.83 -2.42
N PHE A 86 13.74 -8.32 -1.29
CA PHE A 86 14.75 -8.97 -0.46
C PHE A 86 14.46 -8.78 1.03
N SER A 87 14.90 -9.72 1.85
CA SER A 87 14.82 -9.61 3.31
C SER A 87 16.05 -8.87 3.85
N GLY A 88 15.83 -7.92 4.76
CA GLY A 88 16.87 -7.13 5.39
C GLY A 88 16.62 -6.94 6.89
N LYS A 89 17.70 -6.64 7.61
CA LYS A 89 17.69 -6.31 9.04
C LYS A 89 18.14 -4.87 9.26
N GLN A 90 17.62 -4.27 10.32
CA GLN A 90 18.00 -2.94 10.77
C GLN A 90 19.52 -2.80 10.89
N GLY A 91 20.03 -1.68 10.40
CA GLY A 91 21.45 -1.33 10.41
C GLY A 91 22.26 -1.96 9.28
N GLN A 92 21.72 -2.92 8.50
CA GLN A 92 22.45 -3.48 7.35
C GLN A 92 22.68 -2.40 6.29
N LYS A 93 23.81 -2.48 5.60
CA LYS A 93 24.11 -1.55 4.50
C LYS A 93 23.79 -2.20 3.16
N LEU A 94 22.85 -1.60 2.46
CA LEU A 94 22.50 -1.90 1.08
C LEU A 94 23.52 -1.28 0.13
N ASN A 95 24.11 -2.12 -0.72
CA ASN A 95 24.94 -1.69 -1.83
C ASN A 95 24.20 -1.98 -3.13
N TYR A 96 24.05 -0.99 -4.00
CA TYR A 96 23.39 -1.17 -5.29
C TYR A 96 23.97 -0.25 -6.37
N SER A 97 23.94 -0.73 -7.61
CA SER A 97 24.34 0.02 -8.81
C SER A 97 23.41 -0.33 -9.96
N TYR A 98 23.18 0.62 -10.86
CA TYR A 98 22.31 0.44 -12.02
C TYR A 98 22.71 1.40 -13.15
N ASN A 99 22.21 1.18 -14.36
CA ASN A 99 22.47 2.04 -15.51
C ASN A 99 21.55 3.29 -15.56
N ASP A 100 22.06 4.41 -16.07
CA ASP A 100 21.39 5.73 -16.04
C ASP A 100 20.08 5.84 -16.87
N GLU A 101 19.68 4.77 -17.58
CA GLU A 101 18.48 4.75 -18.41
C GLU A 101 17.22 4.28 -17.65
N VAL A 102 17.35 3.92 -16.37
CA VAL A 102 16.26 3.46 -15.52
C VAL A 102 16.10 4.31 -14.26
N CYS A 103 14.87 4.36 -13.77
CA CYS A 103 14.55 4.92 -12.46
C CYS A 103 14.40 3.81 -11.44
N VAL A 104 15.03 3.98 -10.29
CA VAL A 104 15.06 3.00 -9.20
C VAL A 104 14.56 3.65 -7.93
N TRP A 105 13.55 3.05 -7.31
CA TRP A 105 13.11 3.38 -5.96
C TRP A 105 13.24 2.15 -5.09
N ILE A 106 13.78 2.30 -3.89
CA ILE A 106 13.89 1.23 -2.92
C ILE A 106 12.94 1.56 -1.79
N PHE A 107 11.97 0.68 -1.54
CA PHE A 107 10.97 0.83 -0.51
C PHE A 107 11.35 0.00 0.71
N ALA A 108 11.29 0.62 1.88
CA ALA A 108 11.36 -0.06 3.15
C ALA A 108 10.06 -0.87 3.42
N PRO A 109 10.03 -1.75 4.44
CA PRO A 109 8.86 -2.58 4.75
C PRO A 109 7.57 -1.81 5.03
N ASP A 110 7.69 -0.52 5.41
CA ASP A 110 6.57 0.41 5.62
C ASP A 110 6.15 1.16 4.34
N ASN A 111 6.70 0.78 3.18
CA ASN A 111 6.55 1.41 1.88
C ASN A 111 7.06 2.86 1.79
N SER A 112 7.87 3.33 2.75
CA SER A 112 8.62 4.57 2.59
C SER A 112 9.79 4.38 1.62
N ILE A 113 10.11 5.40 0.83
CA ILE A 113 11.32 5.37 -0.01
C ILE A 113 12.53 5.46 0.93
N LEU A 114 13.40 4.45 0.84
CA LEU A 114 14.62 4.35 1.60
C LEU A 114 15.51 5.56 1.30
N SER A 115 15.76 6.35 2.33
CA SER A 115 16.65 7.50 2.26
C SER A 115 18.06 7.07 2.68
N GLY A 116 18.94 6.83 1.71
CA GLY A 116 20.30 6.36 1.94
C GLY A 116 20.46 4.84 1.80
N THR A 117 21.54 4.30 2.35
CA THR A 117 21.93 2.90 2.16
C THR A 117 21.77 2.03 3.41
N GLU A 118 21.48 2.62 4.57
CA GLU A 118 21.31 1.86 5.81
C GLU A 118 19.84 1.47 6.00
N LEU A 119 19.58 0.19 6.27
CA LEU A 119 18.24 -0.34 6.43
C LEU A 119 17.65 0.12 7.78
N PRO A 120 16.54 0.88 7.81
CA PRO A 120 16.01 1.45 9.05
C PRO A 120 15.31 0.44 9.95
N THR A 121 14.83 -0.68 9.41
CA THR A 121 14.05 -1.69 10.12
C THR A 121 14.26 -3.10 9.57
N ASP A 122 13.89 -4.10 10.33
CA ASP A 122 13.78 -5.47 9.83
C ASP A 122 12.57 -5.59 8.90
N GLY A 123 12.70 -6.40 7.84
CA GLY A 123 11.57 -6.78 6.99
C GLY A 123 11.93 -6.97 5.52
N ILE A 124 10.89 -6.96 4.68
CA ILE A 124 11.02 -7.11 3.23
C ILE A 124 11.12 -5.73 2.58
N TYR A 125 12.21 -5.52 1.86
CA TYR A 125 12.45 -4.33 1.06
C TYR A 125 12.10 -4.60 -0.40
N THR A 126 11.63 -3.58 -1.11
CA THR A 126 11.22 -3.70 -2.52
C THR A 126 12.01 -2.72 -3.38
N ILE A 127 12.68 -3.22 -4.41
CA ILE A 127 13.30 -2.43 -5.46
C ILE A 127 12.26 -2.30 -6.59
N HIS A 128 11.96 -1.10 -7.01
CA HIS A 128 11.06 -0.78 -8.12
C HIS A 128 11.85 -0.14 -9.24
N LEU A 129 11.79 -0.71 -10.43
CA LEU A 129 12.44 -0.18 -11.63
C LEU A 129 11.43 0.20 -12.70
N THR A 130 11.64 1.34 -13.35
CA THR A 130 10.92 1.77 -14.55
C THR A 130 11.88 2.34 -15.58
N SER A 131 11.50 2.34 -16.86
CA SER A 131 12.26 3.02 -17.91
C SER A 131 12.19 4.54 -17.69
N LEU A 132 13.34 5.23 -17.75
CA LEU A 132 13.36 6.70 -17.77
C LEU A 132 12.74 7.19 -19.08
N LYS A 133 13.09 6.54 -20.20
CA LYS A 133 12.55 6.86 -21.54
C LYS A 133 12.39 5.63 -22.41
N GLY A 134 11.27 5.59 -23.14
CA GLY A 134 11.04 4.61 -24.19
C GLY A 134 11.23 3.17 -23.73
N THR A 135 11.77 2.34 -24.61
CA THR A 135 12.20 0.98 -24.28
C THR A 135 13.71 1.00 -24.05
N THR A 136 14.17 0.47 -22.92
CA THR A 136 15.59 0.36 -22.55
C THR A 136 15.89 -1.03 -21.99
N SER A 137 17.18 -1.35 -21.86
CA SER A 137 17.64 -2.48 -21.07
C SER A 137 18.04 -2.01 -19.67
N PHE A 138 17.79 -2.83 -18.66
CA PHE A 138 18.25 -2.56 -17.30
C PHE A 138 19.33 -3.57 -16.92
N ASP A 139 20.27 -3.11 -16.11
CA ASP A 139 21.19 -3.94 -15.35
C ASP A 139 21.25 -3.36 -13.94
N ILE A 140 21.02 -4.20 -12.93
CA ILE A 140 21.06 -3.81 -11.52
C ILE A 140 21.85 -4.85 -10.73
N GLU A 141 22.82 -4.38 -9.96
CA GLU A 141 23.52 -5.17 -8.96
C GLU A 141 23.05 -4.73 -7.57
N VAL A 142 22.79 -5.69 -6.68
CA VAL A 142 22.35 -5.41 -5.33
C VAL A 142 22.92 -6.42 -4.33
N GLY A 143 23.33 -5.95 -3.16
CA GLY A 143 23.88 -6.76 -2.08
C GLY A 143 23.70 -6.13 -0.71
N LEU A 144 23.75 -6.96 0.34
CA LEU A 144 23.78 -6.49 1.73
C LEU A 144 25.15 -6.75 2.35
N SER A 145 25.70 -5.72 2.99
CA SER A 145 26.84 -5.85 3.88
C SER A 145 26.34 -6.16 5.29
N GLU A 146 27.05 -7.01 6.02
CA GLU A 146 26.76 -7.26 7.43
C GLU A 146 27.07 -6.02 8.27
N SER A 147 26.15 -5.66 9.16
CA SER A 147 26.40 -4.70 10.22
C SER A 147 27.22 -5.40 11.28
N THR A 148 28.48 -5.03 11.41
CA THR A 148 29.23 -5.35 12.62
C THR A 148 28.65 -4.49 13.75
N ILE A 149 27.64 -5.00 14.45
CA ILE A 149 27.39 -4.55 15.83
C ILE A 149 28.63 -5.02 16.60
N ALA A 150 29.39 -4.04 17.12
CA ALA A 150 30.64 -4.27 17.81
C ALA A 150 30.49 -5.33 18.91
N GLU A 151 31.11 -6.49 18.71
CA GLU A 151 31.53 -7.35 19.80
C GLU A 151 32.70 -6.65 20.50
N GLN A 152 32.39 -5.88 21.55
CA GLN A 152 33.43 -5.31 22.40
C GLN A 152 32.99 -5.27 23.87
N ALA A 153 33.14 -6.44 24.52
CA ALA A 153 33.70 -6.53 25.87
C ALA A 153 34.15 -7.98 26.17
N THR A 154 35.19 -8.46 25.49
CA THR A 154 36.04 -9.52 26.04
C THR A 154 37.45 -8.96 26.18
N PRO A 155 37.97 -8.74 27.40
CA PRO A 155 39.35 -8.37 27.57
C PRO A 155 40.26 -9.55 27.24
N ALA A 156 41.16 -9.30 26.29
CA ALA A 156 42.49 -9.86 26.04
C ALA A 156 42.85 -11.27 26.61
N PRO A 157 43.33 -12.19 25.76
CA PRO A 157 43.91 -13.45 26.20
C PRO A 157 45.28 -13.23 26.86
N ALA A 158 45.39 -13.64 28.12
CA ALA A 158 46.69 -13.84 28.75
C ALA A 158 47.37 -15.05 28.10
N GLN A 159 48.58 -14.82 27.60
CA GLN A 159 49.44 -15.77 26.94
C GLN A 159 50.00 -16.77 27.95
N VAL A 160 49.97 -18.07 27.63
CA VAL A 160 50.89 -19.05 28.22
C VAL A 160 51.43 -19.94 27.12
N VAL A 161 52.75 -19.95 27.05
CA VAL A 161 53.61 -20.59 26.07
C VAL A 161 53.83 -22.07 26.44
N VAL A 162 53.55 -22.94 25.47
CA VAL A 162 54.26 -24.17 25.04
C VAL A 162 54.93 -25.06 26.10
N ILE A 163 54.50 -26.33 26.15
CA ILE A 163 55.43 -27.48 26.17
C ILE A 163 54.90 -28.63 25.30
N GLN A 164 55.80 -29.17 24.47
CA GLN A 164 55.61 -30.28 23.54
C GLN A 164 55.60 -31.64 24.25
N GLN A 165 54.82 -32.61 23.75
CA GLN A 165 55.21 -34.03 23.54
C GLN A 165 54.07 -34.86 22.92
N PRO A 166 54.31 -35.58 21.81
CA PRO A 166 53.57 -36.80 21.42
C PRO A 166 54.49 -38.05 21.48
N PRO A 167 54.02 -39.29 21.25
CA PRO A 167 52.67 -39.87 21.40
C PRO A 167 52.66 -41.20 22.20
N THR A 168 51.52 -41.62 22.76
CA THR A 168 51.26 -43.05 22.98
C THR A 168 49.77 -43.38 22.88
N GLN A 169 49.47 -44.32 21.99
CA GLN A 169 48.18 -44.99 21.85
C GLN A 169 47.93 -45.89 23.07
N VAL A 170 46.71 -45.89 23.62
CA VAL A 170 46.02 -47.13 24.02
C VAL A 170 44.50 -46.94 23.87
N ASN A 171 43.94 -47.82 23.06
CA ASN A 171 42.54 -48.14 22.83
C ASN A 171 41.80 -48.49 24.13
N SER A 172 40.61 -47.91 24.39
CA SER A 172 39.58 -48.49 25.27
C SER A 172 38.23 -47.81 25.03
N GLN A 173 37.34 -48.53 24.36
CA GLN A 173 35.91 -48.22 24.25
C GLN A 173 35.23 -48.30 25.63
N PRO A 174 34.31 -47.38 25.96
CA PRO A 174 33.28 -47.65 26.96
C PRO A 174 31.99 -48.13 26.27
N VAL A 175 31.48 -49.22 26.79
CA VAL A 175 30.26 -49.94 26.44
C VAL A 175 29.03 -49.02 26.61
N GLN A 176 28.12 -49.08 25.64
CA GLN A 176 26.83 -48.39 25.64
C GLN A 176 25.98 -48.81 26.86
N GLN A 177 25.60 -47.85 27.70
CA GLN A 177 24.41 -47.97 28.55
C GLN A 177 23.26 -47.25 27.87
N VAL A 178 22.22 -48.02 27.52
CA VAL A 178 20.97 -47.51 26.94
C VAL A 178 20.13 -46.94 28.09
N GLN A 179 20.07 -45.61 28.18
CA GLN A 179 19.21 -44.90 29.11
C GLN A 179 18.00 -44.34 28.33
N PRO A 180 16.74 -44.63 28.73
CA PRO A 180 15.57 -44.07 28.05
C PRO A 180 15.49 -42.55 28.28
N ALA A 181 15.63 -41.76 27.21
CA ALA A 181 15.39 -40.32 27.25
C ALA A 181 13.88 -40.07 27.20
N THR A 182 13.30 -39.61 28.31
CA THR A 182 11.99 -38.93 28.31
C THR A 182 12.11 -37.62 27.53
N GLN A 183 11.64 -37.63 26.29
CA GLN A 183 11.41 -36.41 25.51
C GLN A 183 10.21 -35.66 26.13
N PRO A 184 10.32 -34.35 26.44
CA PRO A 184 9.15 -33.55 26.77
C PRO A 184 8.23 -33.48 25.55
N TYR A 185 7.02 -34.01 25.69
CA TYR A 185 5.96 -33.95 24.70
C TYR A 185 5.54 -32.49 24.52
N SER A 186 6.04 -31.85 23.46
CA SER A 186 5.50 -30.56 23.02
C SER A 186 4.15 -30.85 22.36
N PRO A 187 3.03 -30.25 22.80
CA PRO A 187 1.76 -30.41 22.10
C PRO A 187 1.94 -29.97 20.63
N PRO A 188 1.31 -30.66 19.66
CA PRO A 188 1.41 -30.27 18.26
C PRO A 188 0.95 -28.82 18.11
N GLN A 189 1.90 -27.94 17.81
CA GLN A 189 1.62 -26.56 17.47
C GLN A 189 0.68 -26.59 16.25
N PRO A 190 -0.51 -25.96 16.31
CA PRO A 190 -1.40 -25.92 15.16
C PRO A 190 -0.64 -25.35 13.97
N ALA A 191 -0.64 -26.08 12.86
CA ALA A 191 -0.01 -25.63 11.63
C ALA A 191 -0.54 -24.22 11.30
N PRO A 192 0.32 -23.24 10.98
CA PRO A 192 -0.14 -21.94 10.54
C PRO A 192 -1.05 -22.16 9.34
N SER A 193 -2.31 -21.76 9.46
CA SER A 193 -3.25 -21.76 8.35
C SER A 193 -2.72 -20.74 7.35
N THR A 194 -2.01 -21.20 6.34
CA THR A 194 -1.48 -20.35 5.27
C THR A 194 -2.65 -19.86 4.45
N VAL A 195 -3.21 -18.71 4.81
CA VAL A 195 -4.15 -18.01 3.95
C VAL A 195 -3.36 -17.60 2.70
N ASP A 196 -3.78 -18.12 1.55
CA ASP A 196 -3.27 -17.75 0.22
C ASP A 196 -3.85 -16.39 -0.18
N PHE A 197 -3.44 -15.38 0.58
CA PHE A 197 -3.73 -13.97 0.38
C PHE A 197 -2.57 -13.19 0.96
N THR A 198 -1.96 -12.37 0.13
CA THR A 198 -0.77 -11.59 0.46
C THR A 198 -1.14 -10.13 0.72
N GLN A 199 -0.24 -9.40 1.37
CA GLN A 199 -0.40 -7.96 1.59
C GLN A 199 -0.53 -7.21 0.26
N ASN A 200 0.23 -7.62 -0.77
CA ASN A 200 0.19 -6.97 -2.08
C ASN A 200 -1.15 -7.16 -2.78
N GLU A 201 -1.72 -8.37 -2.74
CA GLU A 201 -3.07 -8.62 -3.27
C GLU A 201 -4.12 -7.78 -2.54
N ALA A 202 -4.00 -7.63 -1.21
CA ALA A 202 -4.88 -6.78 -0.42
C ALA A 202 -4.78 -5.30 -0.80
N VAL A 203 -3.54 -4.80 -0.97
CA VAL A 203 -3.26 -3.42 -1.39
C VAL A 203 -3.76 -3.15 -2.80
N GLU A 204 -3.54 -4.07 -3.74
CA GLU A 204 -4.02 -3.97 -5.11
C GLU A 204 -5.55 -3.94 -5.17
N LEU A 205 -6.20 -4.79 -4.38
CA LEU A 205 -7.65 -4.86 -4.32
C LEU A 205 -8.26 -3.55 -3.78
N VAL A 206 -7.69 -2.98 -2.71
CA VAL A 206 -8.11 -1.68 -2.18
C VAL A 206 -7.81 -0.55 -3.16
N SER A 207 -6.63 -0.53 -3.78
CA SER A 207 -6.24 0.48 -4.78
C SER A 207 -7.15 0.45 -6.00
N SER A 208 -7.47 -0.74 -6.49
CA SER A 208 -8.40 -0.95 -7.59
C SER A 208 -9.78 -0.44 -7.23
N TRP A 209 -10.29 -0.77 -6.05
CA TRP A 209 -11.55 -0.22 -5.56
C TRP A 209 -11.54 1.32 -5.51
N LEU A 210 -10.47 1.92 -4.96
CA LEU A 210 -10.33 3.38 -4.86
C LEU A 210 -10.40 4.06 -6.23
N SER A 211 -9.77 3.47 -7.25
CA SER A 211 -9.80 3.99 -8.64
C SER A 211 -11.20 4.02 -9.25
N GLN A 212 -12.12 3.18 -8.77
CA GLN A 212 -13.48 3.07 -9.30
C GLN A 212 -14.50 3.93 -8.57
N LYS A 213 -14.16 4.54 -7.43
CA LYS A 213 -15.10 5.35 -6.63
C LYS A 213 -15.75 6.45 -7.47
N GLY A 214 -15.00 7.11 -8.35
CA GLY A 214 -15.54 8.13 -9.25
C GLY A 214 -16.68 7.63 -10.15
N ARG A 215 -16.66 6.36 -10.57
CA ARG A 215 -17.75 5.77 -11.40
C ARG A 215 -18.95 5.34 -10.57
N VAL A 216 -18.72 4.89 -9.34
CA VAL A 216 -19.76 4.40 -8.44
C VAL A 216 -20.55 5.54 -7.80
N PHE A 217 -19.87 6.61 -7.39
CA PHE A 217 -20.47 7.73 -6.66
C PHE A 217 -20.68 8.99 -7.52
N SER A 218 -20.42 8.91 -8.82
CA SER A 218 -20.81 9.92 -9.80
C SER A 218 -21.82 9.38 -10.79
N HIS A 219 -22.46 10.28 -11.55
CA HIS A 219 -23.29 9.89 -12.69
C HIS A 219 -22.49 8.99 -13.65
N PRO A 220 -23.05 7.86 -14.14
CA PRO A 220 -24.42 7.36 -13.99
C PRO A 220 -24.66 6.41 -12.79
N PHE A 221 -23.76 6.38 -11.81
CA PHE A 221 -23.78 5.52 -10.62
C PHE A 221 -23.67 4.02 -10.97
N ASP A 222 -22.63 3.69 -11.73
CA ASP A 222 -22.36 2.34 -12.20
C ASP A 222 -21.80 1.48 -11.06
N LEU A 223 -22.59 0.48 -10.62
CA LEU A 223 -22.22 -0.44 -9.54
C LEU A 223 -21.41 -1.65 -10.02
N SER A 224 -21.28 -1.89 -11.33
CA SER A 224 -20.51 -3.02 -11.85
C SER A 224 -19.06 -3.07 -11.34
N PRO A 225 -18.33 -1.95 -11.17
CA PRO A 225 -16.96 -2.00 -10.65
C PRO A 225 -16.94 -2.36 -9.16
N ALA A 226 -17.96 -1.96 -8.40
CA ALA A 226 -18.08 -2.34 -6.99
C ALA A 226 -18.24 -3.85 -6.85
N GLN A 227 -19.01 -4.50 -7.72
CA GLN A 227 -19.20 -5.96 -7.70
C GLN A 227 -17.92 -6.75 -8.02
N GLN A 228 -17.00 -6.15 -8.77
CA GLN A 228 -15.70 -6.75 -9.10
C GLN A 228 -14.77 -6.82 -7.88
N TYR A 229 -14.69 -5.74 -7.09
CA TYR A 229 -13.70 -5.61 -6.02
C TYR A 229 -14.27 -5.79 -4.60
N ILE A 230 -15.58 -5.66 -4.43
CA ILE A 230 -16.28 -5.74 -3.14
C ILE A 230 -17.19 -6.97 -3.13
N SER A 231 -17.19 -7.70 -2.01
CA SER A 231 -18.08 -8.85 -1.81
C SER A 231 -19.52 -8.38 -1.82
N THR A 232 -20.35 -9.03 -2.63
CA THR A 232 -21.79 -8.71 -2.74
C THR A 232 -22.57 -9.12 -1.49
N SER A 233 -22.01 -10.04 -0.70
CA SER A 233 -22.53 -10.43 0.63
C SER A 233 -22.02 -9.53 1.77
N GLY A 234 -21.11 -8.60 1.49
CA GLY A 234 -20.41 -7.79 2.48
C GLY A 234 -21.17 -6.52 2.90
N PRO A 235 -20.97 -6.03 4.14
CA PRO A 235 -21.57 -4.79 4.62
C PRO A 235 -21.26 -3.58 3.74
N LEU A 236 -20.02 -3.45 3.25
CA LEU A 236 -19.62 -2.34 2.39
C LEU A 236 -20.46 -2.27 1.11
N TYR A 237 -20.63 -3.39 0.39
CA TYR A 237 -21.43 -3.39 -0.83
C TYR A 237 -22.90 -3.08 -0.53
N HIS A 238 -23.42 -3.63 0.57
CA HIS A 238 -24.79 -3.40 1.01
C HIS A 238 -25.03 -1.92 1.34
N ASP A 239 -24.12 -1.26 2.06
CA ASP A 239 -24.24 0.17 2.40
C ASP A 239 -24.14 1.12 1.20
N ILE A 240 -23.47 0.68 0.13
CA ILE A 240 -23.43 1.41 -1.13
C ILE A 240 -24.74 1.24 -1.90
N SER A 241 -25.24 0.00 -2.02
CA SER A 241 -26.24 -0.40 -3.03
C SER A 241 -27.68 -0.54 -2.53
N LYS A 242 -27.90 -0.68 -1.22
CA LYS A 242 -29.25 -0.88 -0.65
C LYS A 242 -30.15 0.33 -0.88
N PRO A 243 -31.49 0.16 -0.81
CA PRO A 243 -32.41 1.29 -0.72
C PRO A 243 -32.03 2.21 0.45
N ASP A 244 -32.03 3.53 0.21
CA ASP A 244 -31.52 4.56 1.13
C ASP A 244 -30.04 4.42 1.52
N GLY A 245 -29.29 3.57 0.79
CA GLY A 245 -27.84 3.49 0.84
C GLY A 245 -27.17 4.67 0.14
N SER A 246 -25.84 4.68 0.13
CA SER A 246 -25.04 5.83 -0.31
C SER A 246 -25.38 6.28 -1.73
N VAL A 247 -25.48 5.34 -2.68
CA VAL A 247 -25.77 5.67 -4.09
C VAL A 247 -27.23 6.06 -4.29
N ASP A 248 -28.17 5.42 -3.59
CA ASP A 248 -29.58 5.77 -3.67
C ASP A 248 -29.85 7.18 -3.10
N TRP A 249 -29.20 7.53 -1.99
CA TRP A 249 -29.25 8.87 -1.44
C TRP A 249 -28.71 9.92 -2.42
N LEU A 250 -27.57 9.66 -3.06
CA LEU A 250 -26.98 10.57 -4.06
C LEU A 250 -27.94 10.81 -5.22
N ARG A 251 -28.54 9.76 -5.77
CA ARG A 251 -29.55 9.87 -6.84
C ARG A 251 -30.76 10.68 -6.40
N LYS A 252 -31.36 10.36 -5.25
CA LYS A 252 -32.55 11.03 -4.71
C LYS A 252 -32.33 12.54 -4.49
N ASN A 253 -31.11 12.93 -4.12
CA ASN A 253 -30.76 14.31 -3.84
C ASN A 253 -30.14 15.05 -5.05
N ASN A 254 -30.11 14.42 -6.23
CA ASN A 254 -29.43 14.94 -7.43
C ASN A 254 -28.01 15.42 -7.12
N ALA A 255 -27.30 14.62 -6.31
CA ALA A 255 -25.97 14.90 -5.80
C ALA A 255 -24.98 13.83 -6.27
N TYR A 256 -23.71 14.19 -6.39
CA TYR A 256 -22.68 13.26 -6.84
C TYR A 256 -21.29 13.67 -6.36
N TYR A 257 -20.42 12.69 -6.16
CA TYR A 257 -19.01 12.95 -5.88
C TYR A 257 -18.19 13.01 -7.16
N GLN A 258 -17.28 13.96 -7.22
CA GLN A 258 -16.15 13.95 -8.14
C GLN A 258 -14.89 13.68 -7.34
N TYR A 259 -14.11 12.68 -7.75
CA TYR A 259 -12.81 12.37 -7.15
C TYR A 259 -11.72 12.87 -8.09
N ARG A 260 -10.91 13.83 -7.63
CA ARG A 260 -9.69 14.24 -8.31
C ARG A 260 -8.59 13.23 -8.07
N GLU A 261 -8.50 12.72 -6.84
CA GLU A 261 -7.51 11.73 -6.44
C GLU A 261 -8.08 10.85 -5.31
N SER A 262 -7.70 9.58 -5.30
CA SER A 262 -8.07 8.62 -4.25
C SER A 262 -7.05 7.48 -4.26
N ARG A 263 -6.13 7.46 -3.29
CA ARG A 263 -5.03 6.48 -3.26
C ARG A 263 -4.60 6.11 -1.86
N ILE A 264 -3.96 4.95 -1.74
CA ILE A 264 -3.22 4.57 -0.53
C ILE A 264 -1.97 5.46 -0.45
N THR A 265 -1.72 6.01 0.73
CA THR A 265 -0.52 6.79 1.05
C THR A 265 0.44 6.02 1.94
N GLN A 266 -0.08 5.13 2.79
CA GLN A 266 0.70 4.32 3.72
C GLN A 266 -0.02 3.01 4.01
N VAL A 267 0.73 1.92 4.17
CA VAL A 267 0.24 0.66 4.74
C VAL A 267 0.73 0.58 6.18
N SER A 268 -0.20 0.54 7.14
CA SER A 268 0.12 0.52 8.58
C SER A 268 0.33 -0.90 9.10
N SER A 269 -0.49 -1.86 8.65
CA SER A 269 -0.37 -3.25 9.08
C SER A 269 -1.15 -4.20 8.17
N TYR A 270 -0.74 -5.46 8.14
CA TYR A 270 -1.45 -6.53 7.46
C TYR A 270 -1.53 -7.77 8.36
N TYR A 271 -2.74 -8.32 8.50
CA TYR A 271 -3.01 -9.48 9.37
C TYR A 271 -3.74 -10.57 8.58
N THR A 272 -3.22 -11.80 8.64
CA THR A 272 -3.80 -12.97 7.95
C THR A 272 -4.28 -14.06 8.92
N SER A 273 -4.31 -13.77 10.22
CA SER A 273 -4.76 -14.75 11.21
C SER A 273 -6.28 -14.93 11.13
N GLY A 274 -6.74 -16.11 10.73
CA GLY A 274 -8.16 -16.47 10.66
C GLY A 274 -8.71 -16.52 9.23
N SER A 275 -10.03 -16.50 9.09
CA SER A 275 -10.72 -16.59 7.79
C SER A 275 -10.91 -15.24 7.08
N MET A 276 -10.60 -14.14 7.77
CA MET A 276 -10.85 -12.78 7.30
C MET A 276 -9.58 -11.93 7.50
N PRO A 277 -8.69 -11.89 6.50
CA PRO A 277 -7.52 -11.03 6.54
C PRO A 277 -7.90 -9.56 6.67
N GLU A 278 -7.00 -8.76 7.23
CA GLU A 278 -7.19 -7.32 7.43
C GLU A 278 -5.98 -6.52 6.94
N LEU A 279 -6.24 -5.35 6.34
CA LEU A 279 -5.24 -4.38 5.88
C LEU A 279 -5.57 -3.01 6.47
N ALA A 280 -4.68 -2.47 7.30
CA ALA A 280 -4.76 -1.09 7.76
C ALA A 280 -3.95 -0.18 6.83
N VAL A 281 -4.57 0.85 6.28
CA VAL A 281 -3.97 1.80 5.32
C VAL A 281 -4.42 3.23 5.56
N SER A 282 -3.54 4.18 5.31
CA SER A 282 -3.91 5.60 5.18
C SER A 282 -4.30 5.90 3.74
N ILE A 283 -5.47 6.50 3.54
CA ILE A 283 -6.00 6.85 2.22
C ILE A 283 -6.08 8.36 2.11
N TYR A 284 -5.44 8.91 1.08
CA TYR A 284 -5.63 10.29 0.64
C TYR A 284 -6.77 10.34 -0.37
N GLU A 285 -7.75 11.21 -0.14
CA GLU A 285 -8.81 11.53 -1.09
C GLU A 285 -8.87 13.03 -1.31
N ASP A 286 -9.08 13.41 -2.56
CA ASP A 286 -9.42 14.75 -2.98
C ASP A 286 -10.75 14.69 -3.73
N LYS A 287 -11.81 15.13 -3.07
CA LYS A 287 -13.18 14.93 -3.56
C LYS A 287 -14.02 16.18 -3.43
N THR A 288 -15.01 16.29 -4.31
CA THR A 288 -16.02 17.34 -4.30
C THR A 288 -17.40 16.72 -4.31
N LEU A 289 -18.25 17.06 -3.35
CA LEU A 289 -19.67 16.74 -3.38
C LEU A 289 -20.42 17.86 -4.09
N ASN A 290 -20.94 17.56 -5.27
CA ASN A 290 -21.79 18.46 -6.04
C ASN A 290 -23.25 18.21 -5.68
N THR A 291 -24.00 19.26 -5.40
CA THR A 291 -25.44 19.21 -5.10
C THR A 291 -26.18 20.23 -5.96
N PRO A 292 -27.53 20.20 -6.02
CA PRO A 292 -28.31 21.23 -6.71
C PRO A 292 -28.12 22.65 -6.14
N LYS A 293 -27.63 22.76 -4.91
CA LYS A 293 -27.35 24.04 -4.24
C LYS A 293 -25.90 24.52 -4.45
N GLY A 294 -25.10 23.78 -5.21
CA GLY A 294 -23.67 23.99 -5.38
C GLY A 294 -22.83 22.95 -4.63
N VAL A 295 -21.55 23.25 -4.47
CA VAL A 295 -20.58 22.39 -3.78
C VAL A 295 -20.84 22.40 -2.27
N ASP A 296 -20.93 21.22 -1.66
CA ASP A 296 -20.93 21.10 -0.20
C ASP A 296 -19.49 21.08 0.32
N SER A 297 -19.01 22.23 0.79
CA SER A 297 -17.63 22.39 1.27
C SER A 297 -17.34 21.65 2.58
N THR A 298 -18.35 21.17 3.31
CA THR A 298 -18.14 20.49 4.61
C THR A 298 -17.62 19.06 4.45
N VAL A 299 -17.85 18.46 3.29
CA VAL A 299 -17.43 17.09 2.92
C VAL A 299 -16.57 17.04 1.66
N SER A 300 -16.22 18.22 1.12
CA SER A 300 -15.33 18.39 -0.03
C SER A 300 -13.93 18.84 0.41
N GLY A 301 -12.95 18.61 -0.44
CA GLY A 301 -11.55 18.94 -0.21
C GLY A 301 -10.66 17.70 -0.15
N SER A 302 -9.40 17.94 0.21
CA SER A 302 -8.38 16.92 0.34
C SER A 302 -8.23 16.49 1.80
N SER A 303 -8.18 15.19 2.07
CA SER A 303 -7.93 14.65 3.40
C SER A 303 -7.20 13.32 3.33
N THR A 304 -6.48 12.99 4.40
CA THR A 304 -5.90 11.65 4.60
C THR A 304 -6.51 11.04 5.85
N GLN A 305 -6.98 9.80 5.76
CA GLN A 305 -7.57 9.09 6.90
C GLN A 305 -7.19 7.61 6.88
N THR A 306 -6.97 7.04 8.06
CA THR A 306 -6.65 5.63 8.24
C THR A 306 -7.92 4.78 8.21
N PHE A 307 -7.88 3.67 7.49
CA PHE A 307 -8.94 2.67 7.42
C PHE A 307 -8.36 1.27 7.62
N VAL A 308 -9.14 0.39 8.21
CA VAL A 308 -8.87 -1.05 8.23
C VAL A 308 -9.89 -1.75 7.35
N TYR A 309 -9.41 -2.37 6.27
CA TYR A 309 -10.20 -3.18 5.35
C TYR A 309 -10.16 -4.64 5.76
N SER A 310 -11.28 -5.33 5.67
CA SER A 310 -11.38 -6.77 5.85
C SER A 310 -11.69 -7.46 4.52
N PHE A 311 -11.22 -8.70 4.34
CA PHE A 311 -11.31 -9.41 3.07
C PHE A 311 -11.96 -10.79 3.22
N VAL A 312 -12.68 -11.20 2.19
CA VAL A 312 -13.29 -12.53 2.10
C VAL A 312 -13.03 -13.15 0.74
N LYS A 313 -12.90 -14.48 0.68
CA LYS A 313 -12.82 -15.23 -0.57
C LYS A 313 -14.25 -15.60 -1.01
N GLU A 314 -14.78 -14.88 -1.99
CA GLU A 314 -16.11 -15.10 -2.58
C GLU A 314 -15.95 -15.84 -3.90
N ASN A 315 -16.49 -17.06 -4.02
CA ASN A 315 -16.37 -17.91 -5.21
C ASN A 315 -14.91 -18.09 -5.70
N GLY A 316 -13.98 -18.25 -4.76
CA GLY A 316 -12.55 -18.43 -5.05
C GLY A 316 -11.78 -17.14 -5.35
N THR A 317 -12.43 -15.99 -5.40
CA THR A 317 -11.81 -14.67 -5.65
C THR A 317 -11.81 -13.83 -4.38
N TRP A 318 -10.68 -13.21 -4.04
CA TRP A 318 -10.61 -12.28 -2.91
C TRP A 318 -11.33 -10.97 -3.22
N LYS A 319 -12.13 -10.50 -2.25
CA LYS A 319 -12.89 -9.26 -2.34
C LYS A 319 -12.88 -8.52 -1.01
N ILE A 320 -13.07 -7.20 -1.07
CA ILE A 320 -13.25 -6.37 0.12
C ILE A 320 -14.60 -6.75 0.73
N PHE A 321 -14.59 -7.18 1.98
CA PHE A 321 -15.80 -7.51 2.71
C PHE A 321 -16.38 -6.26 3.37
N ASP A 322 -15.55 -5.56 4.13
CA ASP A 322 -15.94 -4.34 4.85
C ASP A 322 -14.74 -3.41 5.09
N TYR A 323 -14.98 -2.26 5.70
CA TYR A 323 -13.94 -1.38 6.22
C TYR A 323 -14.41 -0.67 7.50
N ARG A 324 -13.45 -0.21 8.31
CA ARG A 324 -13.68 0.67 9.46
C ARG A 324 -12.63 1.77 9.51
N GLU A 325 -12.91 2.86 10.21
CA GLU A 325 -11.88 3.85 10.52
C GLU A 325 -10.82 3.20 11.42
N GLY A 326 -9.55 3.44 11.10
CA GLY A 326 -8.43 3.08 11.95
C GLY A 326 -8.21 4.17 13.00
N ASN A 327 -7.92 3.75 14.24
CA ASN A 327 -7.50 4.67 15.31
C ASN A 327 -6.07 5.13 15.10
#